data_AF-A0A368UUL3-F1
#
_entry.id   AF-A0A368UUL3-F1
#
_cell.length_a   1.000
_cell.length_b   1.000
_cell.length_c   1.000
_cell.angle_alpha   90.00
_cell.angle_beta   90.00
_cell.angle_gamma   90.00
#
_symmetry.space_group_name_H-M   'P 1'
#
loop_
_entity.id
_entity.type
_entity.pdbx_description
1 polymer ?
#
loop_
_entity_poly.entity_id
_entity_poly.type
_entity_poly.pdbx_seq_one_letter_code
_entity_poly.pdbx_strand_id
1 'polypeptide(L)'
;MSTTNESWESDLSRIFASSVNQQSLEEAAELVVDVSLDDQEYHNIFINAIDQGIRAANDGDKRVMNCINKSGYKVNSLKQALDLLLDFKEIYLREFEQSKE
;
A
#
# COMPACT_ATOMS: atom_id res chain seq x y z
N MET A 1 -18.33 14.49 -12.25
CA MET A 1 -17.04 15.02 -11.83
C MET A 1 -16.11 13.84 -11.65
N SER A 2 -15.12 13.69 -12.53
CA SER A 2 -14.20 12.55 -12.53
C SER A 2 -12.97 12.91 -11.68
N THR A 3 -13.02 12.59 -10.39
CA THR A 3 -11.90 12.77 -9.44
C THR A 3 -11.30 11.42 -9.05
N THR A 4 -11.02 10.57 -10.02
CA THR A 4 -10.59 9.18 -9.75
C THR A 4 -9.07 8.99 -9.75
N ASN A 5 -8.29 9.98 -10.19
CA ASN A 5 -6.83 9.83 -10.35
C ASN A 5 -5.97 10.37 -9.19
N GLU A 6 -6.53 11.16 -8.27
CA GLU A 6 -5.77 11.73 -7.14
C GLU A 6 -6.00 10.98 -5.82
N SER A 7 -7.07 10.18 -5.72
CA SER A 7 -7.39 9.46 -4.47
C SER A 7 -6.30 8.45 -4.14
N TRP A 8 -5.92 7.59 -5.10
CA TRP A 8 -4.97 6.51 -4.83
C TRP A 8 -3.58 7.04 -4.44
N GLU A 9 -3.13 8.16 -5.00
CA GLU A 9 -1.82 8.74 -4.67
C GLU A 9 -1.79 9.22 -3.21
N SER A 10 -2.89 9.86 -2.78
CA SER A 10 -3.08 10.30 -1.40
C SER A 10 -3.23 9.12 -0.44
N ASP A 11 -4.06 8.13 -0.79
CA ASP A 11 -4.31 6.95 0.03
C ASP A 11 -3.04 6.09 0.16
N LEU A 12 -2.32 5.87 -0.94
CA LEU A 12 -1.05 5.16 -0.95
C LEU A 12 0.01 5.90 -0.12
N SER A 13 0.14 7.22 -0.31
CA SER A 13 1.05 8.03 0.51
C SER A 13 0.69 7.96 1.99
N ARG A 14 -0.59 7.96 2.33
CA ARG A 14 -1.07 7.86 3.71
C ARG A 14 -0.73 6.50 4.30
N ILE A 15 -1.03 5.41 3.60
CA ILE A 15 -0.70 4.03 4.02
C ILE A 15 0.80 3.95 4.31
N PHE A 16 1.64 4.34 3.35
CA PHE A 16 3.09 4.29 3.52
C PHE A 16 3.61 5.21 4.64
N ALA A 17 2.98 6.37 4.86
CA ALA A 17 3.35 7.25 5.98
C ALA A 17 2.91 6.70 7.34
N SER A 18 1.76 6.00 7.42
CA SER A 18 1.19 5.53 8.68
C SER A 18 1.71 4.18 9.14
N SER A 19 2.00 3.26 8.22
CA SER A 19 2.39 1.88 8.57
C SER A 19 3.85 1.55 8.24
N VAL A 20 4.55 2.37 7.45
CA VAL A 20 5.78 1.95 6.77
C VAL A 20 6.95 2.93 7.03
N ASN A 21 7.12 3.37 8.29
CA ASN A 21 8.17 4.34 8.66
C ASN A 21 9.53 3.69 9.04
N GLN A 22 9.61 2.84 10.06
CA GLN A 22 10.85 2.08 10.39
C GLN A 22 10.59 0.58 10.52
N GLN A 23 9.36 0.16 10.24
CA GLN A 23 8.86 -1.17 10.44
C GLN A 23 9.10 -2.04 9.21
N SER A 24 9.23 -3.35 9.41
CA SER A 24 9.21 -4.31 8.30
C SER A 24 7.84 -4.31 7.60
N LEU A 25 7.74 -4.91 6.41
CA LEU A 25 6.47 -4.98 5.69
C LEU A 25 5.46 -5.84 6.45
N GLU A 26 5.93 -6.84 7.19
CA GLU A 26 5.13 -7.69 8.07
C GLU A 26 4.54 -6.90 9.24
N GLU A 27 5.37 -6.14 9.96
CA GLU A 27 4.89 -5.27 11.05
C GLU A 27 3.92 -4.20 10.53
N ALA A 28 4.19 -3.64 9.35
CA ALA A 28 3.28 -2.71 8.68
C ALA A 28 1.94 -3.37 8.32
N ALA A 29 1.98 -4.59 7.80
CA ALA A 29 0.80 -5.35 7.42
C ALA A 29 -0.04 -5.71 8.63
N GLU A 30 0.58 -6.14 9.74
CA GLU A 30 -0.11 -6.45 11.00
C GLU A 30 -0.90 -5.25 11.52
N LEU A 31 -0.29 -4.05 11.50
CA LEU A 31 -0.98 -2.80 11.88
C LEU A 31 -2.17 -2.48 10.96
N VAL A 32 -2.01 -2.69 9.65
CA VAL A 32 -3.11 -2.44 8.70
C VAL A 32 -4.21 -3.48 8.90
N VAL A 33 -3.87 -4.74 9.16
CA VAL A 33 -4.83 -5.82 9.41
C VAL A 33 -5.64 -5.54 10.67
N ASP A 34 -5.01 -5.15 11.77
CA ASP A 34 -5.68 -4.82 13.03
C ASP A 34 -6.81 -3.78 12.81
N VAL A 35 -6.50 -2.69 12.10
CA VAL A 35 -7.51 -1.68 11.73
C VAL A 35 -8.55 -2.23 10.74
N SER A 36 -8.14 -3.06 9.80
CA SER A 36 -9.02 -3.58 8.73
C SER A 36 -10.03 -4.61 9.22
N LEU A 37 -9.76 -5.30 10.33
CA LEU A 37 -10.67 -6.27 10.93
C LEU A 37 -11.89 -5.57 11.54
N ASP A 38 -11.67 -4.40 12.15
CA ASP A 38 -12.73 -3.58 12.74
C ASP A 38 -13.37 -2.61 11.73
N ASP A 39 -12.64 -2.25 10.67
CA ASP A 39 -13.08 -1.31 9.63
C ASP A 39 -12.91 -1.89 8.21
N GLN A 40 -14.02 -2.44 7.69
CA GLN A 40 -14.07 -2.99 6.35
C GLN A 40 -13.95 -1.91 5.24
N GLU A 41 -14.27 -0.65 5.53
CA GLU A 41 -14.02 0.45 4.59
C GLU A 41 -12.51 0.70 4.46
N TYR A 42 -11.79 0.68 5.57
CA TYR A 42 -10.33 0.79 5.59
C TYR A 42 -9.65 -0.37 4.82
N HIS A 43 -10.14 -1.61 4.97
CA HIS A 43 -9.69 -2.75 4.16
C HIS A 43 -9.80 -2.46 2.66
N ASN A 44 -10.95 -1.95 2.22
CA ASN A 44 -11.20 -1.66 0.80
C ASN A 44 -10.32 -0.51 0.29
N ILE A 45 -10.10 0.53 1.11
CA ILE A 45 -9.20 1.63 0.80
C ILE A 45 -7.77 1.11 0.60
N PHE A 46 -7.29 0.27 1.50
CA PHE A 46 -5.95 -0.33 1.39
C PHE A 46 -5.80 -1.12 0.10
N ILE A 47 -6.70 -2.07 -0.17
CA ILE A 47 -6.64 -2.91 -1.38
C ILE A 47 -6.69 -2.05 -2.65
N ASN A 48 -7.61 -1.08 -2.72
CA ASN A 48 -7.75 -0.22 -3.88
C ASN A 48 -6.50 0.66 -4.09
N ALA A 49 -5.93 1.24 -3.04
CA ALA A 49 -4.74 2.07 -3.14
C ALA A 49 -3.52 1.26 -3.62
N ILE A 50 -3.31 0.06 -3.06
CA ILE A 50 -2.22 -0.84 -3.48
C ILE A 50 -2.41 -1.30 -4.92
N ASP A 51 -3.62 -1.71 -5.31
CA ASP A 51 -3.91 -2.15 -6.69
C ASP A 51 -3.74 -1.04 -7.71
N GLN A 52 -4.15 0.19 -7.39
CA GLN A 52 -3.90 1.34 -8.25
C GLN A 52 -2.42 1.70 -8.30
N GLY A 53 -1.68 1.61 -7.19
CA GLY A 53 -0.23 1.77 -7.17
C GLY A 53 0.48 0.74 -8.07
N ILE A 54 0.06 -0.52 -8.04
CA ILE A 54 0.60 -1.60 -8.88
C ILE A 54 0.34 -1.30 -10.36
N ARG A 55 -0.88 -0.89 -10.72
CA ARG A 55 -1.23 -0.52 -12.10
C ARG A 55 -0.40 0.68 -12.57
N ALA A 56 -0.32 1.73 -11.76
CA ALA A 56 0.46 2.92 -12.05
C ALA A 56 1.96 2.58 -12.23
N ALA A 57 2.53 1.70 -11.42
CA ALA A 57 3.91 1.25 -11.57
C ALA A 57 4.14 0.49 -12.89
N ASN A 58 3.20 -0.40 -13.27
CA ASN A 58 3.24 -1.12 -14.55
C ASN A 58 3.11 -0.19 -15.76
N ASP A 59 2.31 0.86 -15.65
CA ASP A 59 2.12 1.88 -16.69
C ASP A 59 3.29 2.88 -16.79
N GLY A 60 4.28 2.75 -15.91
CA GLY A 60 5.47 3.61 -15.92
C GLY A 60 5.34 4.90 -15.10
N ASP A 61 4.32 5.02 -14.25
CA ASP A 61 4.05 6.22 -13.47
C ASP A 61 5.01 6.36 -12.28
N LYS A 62 5.94 7.32 -12.40
CA LYS A 62 6.95 7.61 -11.38
C LYS A 62 6.38 8.20 -10.08
N ARG A 63 5.12 8.63 -10.05
CA ARG A 63 4.48 9.12 -8.83
C ARG A 63 4.37 8.04 -7.76
N VAL A 64 4.28 6.77 -8.14
CA VAL A 64 4.31 5.64 -7.20
C VAL A 64 5.58 5.64 -6.37
N MET A 65 6.74 5.86 -7.01
CA MET A 65 8.02 5.96 -6.31
C MET A 65 8.04 7.13 -5.33
N ASN A 66 7.42 8.26 -5.68
CA ASN A 66 7.33 9.41 -4.79
C ASN A 66 6.47 9.12 -3.54
N CYS A 67 5.40 8.34 -3.68
CA CYS A 67 4.57 7.92 -2.55
C CYS A 67 5.37 7.03 -1.58
N ILE A 68 6.03 6.00 -2.12
CA ILE A 68 6.84 5.07 -1.33
C ILE A 68 8.02 5.79 -0.68
N ASN A 69 8.75 6.63 -1.43
CA ASN A 69 9.96 7.30 -0.94
C ASN A 69 9.70 8.39 0.11
N LYS A 70 8.44 8.79 0.32
CA LYS A 70 8.05 9.67 1.45
C LYS A 70 7.99 8.91 2.79
N SER A 71 7.95 7.59 2.75
CA SER A 71 8.07 6.73 3.93
C SER A 71 9.53 6.42 4.26
N GLY A 72 9.77 5.50 5.18
CA GLY A 72 11.11 5.00 5.46
C GLY A 72 11.69 4.11 4.38
N TYR A 73 10.86 3.59 3.47
CA TYR A 73 11.31 2.76 2.38
C TYR A 73 11.87 3.62 1.25
N LYS A 74 12.89 3.09 0.58
CA LYS A 74 13.56 3.76 -0.54
C LYS A 74 13.61 2.84 -1.76
N VAL A 75 12.88 3.21 -2.79
CA VAL A 75 12.87 2.56 -4.09
C VAL A 75 13.52 3.47 -5.13
N ASN A 76 14.40 2.87 -5.94
CA ASN A 76 15.18 3.59 -6.96
C ASN A 76 14.71 3.29 -8.38
N SER A 77 13.73 2.41 -8.54
CA SER A 77 13.14 2.07 -9.84
C SER A 77 11.66 1.70 -9.70
N LEU A 78 10.93 1.79 -10.81
CA LEU A 78 9.55 1.33 -10.89
C LEU A 78 9.42 -0.17 -10.63
N LYS A 79 10.44 -0.95 -11.01
CA LYS A 79 10.49 -2.38 -10.69
C LYS A 79 10.55 -2.60 -9.17
N GLN A 80 11.45 -1.90 -8.47
CA GLN A 80 11.53 -2.00 -7.00
C GLN A 80 10.24 -1.52 -6.32
N ALA A 81 9.60 -0.48 -6.85
CA ALA A 81 8.30 -0.01 -6.37
C ALA A 81 7.21 -1.08 -6.57
N LEU A 82 7.18 -1.72 -7.74
CA LEU A 82 6.22 -2.77 -8.07
C LEU A 82 6.43 -4.00 -7.18
N ASP A 83 7.66 -4.49 -7.07
CA ASP A 83 8.02 -5.64 -6.23
C ASP A 83 7.57 -5.39 -4.78
N LEU A 84 7.87 -4.20 -4.24
CA LEU A 84 7.47 -3.82 -2.88
C LEU A 84 5.95 -3.78 -2.69
N LEU A 85 5.19 -3.24 -3.65
CA LEU A 85 3.74 -3.17 -3.56
C LEU A 85 3.09 -4.56 -3.64
N LEU A 86 3.65 -5.46 -4.45
CA LEU A 86 3.21 -6.85 -4.56
C LEU A 86 3.49 -7.60 -3.25
N ASP A 87 4.71 -7.49 -2.72
CA ASP A 87 5.10 -8.11 -1.46
C ASP A 87 4.19 -7.61 -0.32
N PHE A 88 3.96 -6.30 -0.23
CA PHE A 88 3.10 -5.75 0.82
C PHE A 88 1.65 -6.24 0.70
N LYS A 89 1.13 -6.33 -0.52
CA LYS A 89 -0.22 -6.87 -0.77
C LYS A 89 -0.32 -8.33 -0.34
N GLU A 90 0.66 -9.14 -0.70
CA GLU A 90 0.67 -10.58 -0.41
C GLU A 90 0.71 -10.81 1.10
N ILE A 91 1.62 -10.14 1.81
CA ILE A 91 1.75 -10.22 3.26
C ILE A 91 0.42 -9.79 3.90
N TYR A 92 -0.10 -8.62 3.54
CA TYR A 92 -1.37 -8.13 4.09
C TYR A 92 -2.53 -9.12 3.91
N LEU A 93 -2.71 -9.66 2.71
CA LEU A 93 -3.81 -10.60 2.44
C LEU A 93 -3.66 -11.90 3.24
N ARG A 94 -2.43 -12.40 3.38
CA ARG A 94 -2.14 -13.58 4.19
C ARG A 94 -2.51 -13.35 5.66
N GLU A 95 -2.01 -12.27 6.25
CA GLU A 95 -2.26 -11.92 7.65
C GLU A 95 -3.75 -11.62 7.90
N PHE A 96 -4.41 -10.92 6.96
CA PHE A 96 -5.84 -10.61 7.06
C PHE A 96 -6.71 -11.87 7.03
N GLU A 97 -6.37 -12.86 6.22
CA GLU A 97 -7.14 -14.10 6.15
C GLU A 97 -6.93 -14.96 7.41
N GLN A 98 -5.69 -15.05 7.90
CA GLN A 98 -5.37 -15.79 9.14
C GLN A 98 -6.05 -15.16 10.37
N SER A 99 -6.26 -13.85 10.38
CA SER A 99 -6.86 -13.13 11.52
C SER A 99 -8.39 -13.18 11.55
N LYS A 100 -9.04 -13.78 10.54
CA LYS A 100 -10.51 -14.01 10.53
C LYS A 100 -10.93 -15.30 11.23
N GLU A 101 -9.98 -16.20 11.52
CA GLU A 101 -10.22 -17.50 12.18
C GLU A 101 -10.25 -17.36 13.71
#